data_AF-A0A7S2UU38-F1
#
_entry.id   AF-A0A7S2UU38-F1
#
_cell.length_a   1.000
_cell.length_b   1.000
_cell.length_c   1.000
_cell.angle_alpha   90.00
_cell.angle_beta   90.00
_cell.angle_gamma   90.00
#
_symmetry.space_group_name_H-M   'P 1'
#
loop_
_entity.id
_entity.type
_entity.pdbx_description
1 polymer ?
#
loop_
_entity_poly.entity_id
_entity_poly.type
_entity_poly.pdbx_seq_one_letter_code
_entity_poly.pdbx_strand_id
1 'polypeptide(L)'
;TTFTNMAGVVGYDLGSLFYYIWDVSNETLSAGDFSGMLNLTVFISLIQLSPLLLIWLLPKDQAEARKMQKSGESSFLGGFMFLFVLVASLLWSIIESIWEIYA
;
A
#
# COMPACT_ATOMS: atom_id res chain seq x y z
N THR A 1 3.62 -14.05 -5.53
CA THR A 1 4.07 -14.29 -4.14
C THR A 1 4.82 -13.10 -3.56
N THR A 2 5.83 -12.54 -4.23
CA THR A 2 6.52 -11.31 -3.77
C THR A 2 5.57 -10.13 -3.56
N PHE A 3 4.69 -9.85 -4.52
CA PHE A 3 3.67 -8.79 -4.41
C PHE A 3 2.72 -8.98 -3.23
N THR A 4 2.28 -10.22 -2.97
CA THR A 4 1.38 -10.52 -1.85
C THR A 4 2.08 -10.30 -0.51
N ASN A 5 3.36 -10.67 -0.40
CA ASN A 5 4.15 -10.43 0.81
C ASN A 5 4.40 -8.94 1.04
N MET A 6 4.68 -8.19 -0.02
CA MET A 6 4.85 -6.74 0.05
C MET A 6 3.57 -6.00 0.42
N ALA A 7 2.41 -6.43 -0.09
CA ALA A 7 1.13 -5.82 0.24
C ALA A 7 0.82 -5.92 1.74
N GLY A 8 1.20 -7.03 2.39
CA GLY A 8 1.08 -7.19 3.83
C GLY A 8 1.96 -6.22 4.61
N VAL A 9 3.22 -6.05 4.22
CA VAL A 9 4.16 -5.11 4.86
C VAL A 9 3.69 -3.67 4.69
N VAL A 10 3.34 -3.26 3.47
CA VAL A 10 2.82 -1.90 3.20
C VAL A 10 1.51 -1.65 3.97
N GLY A 11 0.65 -2.66 4.11
CA GLY A 11 -0.56 -2.53 4.92
C GLY A 11 -0.26 -2.29 6.41
N TYR A 12 0.79 -2.91 6.93
CA TYR A 12 1.26 -2.69 8.30
C TYR A 12 1.83 -1.27 8.47
N ASP A 13 2.72 -0.84 7.58
CA ASP A 13 3.31 0.51 7.61
C ASP A 13 2.23 1.60 7.49
N LEU A 14 1.27 1.43 6.57
CA LEU A 14 0.15 2.37 6.48
C LEU A 14 -0.63 2.41 7.79
N GLY A 15 -0.87 1.28 8.44
CA GLY A 15 -1.49 1.22 9.77
C GLY A 15 -0.73 2.06 10.81
N SER A 16 0.60 1.89 10.86
CA SER A 16 1.48 2.64 11.77
C SER A 16 1.54 4.13 11.46
N LEU A 17 1.61 4.51 10.19
CA LEU A 17 1.55 5.91 9.74
C LEU A 17 0.24 6.58 10.18
N PHE A 18 -0.88 5.88 10.01
CA PHE A 18 -2.20 6.42 10.35
C PHE A 18 -2.51 6.40 11.85
N TYR A 19 -1.81 5.58 12.64
CA TYR A 19 -1.85 5.65 14.11
C TYR A 19 -1.39 7.03 14.64
N TYR A 20 -0.46 7.69 13.96
CA TYR A 20 -0.03 9.04 14.34
C TYR A 20 -1.05 10.13 13.96
N ILE A 21 -1.92 9.84 12.99
CA ILE A 21 -2.91 10.79 12.47
C ILE A 21 -4.25 10.65 13.21
N TRP A 22 -4.65 9.41 13.52
CA TRP A 22 -5.85 9.09 14.28
C TRP A 22 -5.44 8.35 15.55
N ASP A 23 -5.80 8.91 16.71
CA ASP A 23 -5.56 8.25 17.98
C ASP A 23 -6.42 6.99 18.10
N VAL A 24 -5.73 5.85 18.05
CA VAL A 24 -6.31 4.50 18.21
C VAL A 24 -5.73 3.79 19.42
N SER A 25 -5.18 4.56 20.37
CA SER A 25 -4.54 4.02 21.57
C SER A 25 -5.53 3.22 22.42
N ASN A 26 -5.00 2.25 23.18
CA ASN A 26 -5.80 1.44 24.09
C ASN A 26 -6.50 2.28 25.18
N GLU A 27 -5.93 3.42 25.55
CA GLU A 27 -6.52 4.37 26.50
C GLU A 27 -7.79 5.02 25.92
N THR A 28 -7.70 5.52 24.69
CA THR A 28 -8.81 6.14 23.95
C THR A 28 -9.93 5.14 23.65
N LEU A 29 -9.57 3.91 23.29
CA LEU A 29 -10.54 2.82 23.10
C LEU A 29 -11.22 2.40 24.42
N SER A 30 -10.46 2.36 25.53
CA SER A 30 -11.02 2.05 26.84
C SER A 30 -11.90 3.17 27.38
N ALA A 31 -11.65 4.41 26.96
CA ALA A 31 -12.51 5.57 27.22
C ALA A 31 -13.81 5.57 26.38
N GLY A 32 -13.96 4.61 25.45
CA GLY A 32 -15.14 4.46 24.60
C GLY A 32 -15.16 5.37 23.37
N ASP A 33 -14.03 6.02 23.05
CA ASP A 33 -13.91 6.79 21.81
C ASP A 33 -13.39 5.89 20.68
N PHE A 34 -14.30 5.52 19.79
CA PHE A 34 -14.02 4.67 18.63
C PHE A 34 -13.88 5.48 17.33
N SER A 35 -13.89 6.81 17.41
CA SER A 35 -13.88 7.70 16.24
C SER A 35 -12.61 7.52 15.38
N GLY A 36 -11.44 7.45 16.02
CA GLY A 36 -10.16 7.22 15.33
C GLY A 36 -10.12 5.89 14.57
N MET A 37 -10.57 4.81 15.22
CA MET A 37 -10.63 3.48 14.61
C MET A 37 -11.57 3.44 13.40
N LEU A 38 -12.74 4.08 13.50
CA LEU A 38 -13.70 4.13 12.41
C LEU A 38 -13.17 4.92 11.21
N ASN A 39 -12.56 6.09 11.46
CA ASN A 39 -11.97 6.90 10.39
C ASN A 39 -10.86 6.14 9.66
N LEU A 40 -9.98 5.47 10.40
CA LEU A 40 -8.90 4.66 9.84
C LEU A 40 -9.46 3.47 9.03
N THR A 41 -10.47 2.77 9.55
CA THR A 41 -11.13 1.65 8.88
C THR A 41 -11.80 2.07 7.57
N VAL A 42 -12.55 3.18 7.58
CA VAL A 42 -13.20 3.74 6.39
C VAL A 42 -12.15 4.15 5.36
N PHE A 43 -11.09 4.83 5.79
CA PHE A 43 -10.03 5.29 4.90
C PHE A 43 -9.31 4.12 4.21
N ILE A 44 -8.90 3.09 4.94
CA ILE A 44 -8.26 1.89 4.37
C ILE A 44 -9.22 1.17 3.44
N SER A 45 -10.50 1.07 3.79
CA SER A 45 -11.52 0.43 2.92
C SER A 45 -11.65 1.16 1.58
N LEU A 46 -11.58 2.49 1.57
CA LEU A 46 -11.58 3.28 0.33
C LEU A 46 -10.30 3.08 -0.48
N ILE A 47 -9.14 2.97 0.16
CA ILE A 47 -7.88 2.65 -0.53
C ILE A 47 -7.94 1.27 -1.18
N GLN A 48 -8.53 0.27 -0.51
CA GLN A 48 -8.68 -1.08 -1.09
C GLN A 48 -9.53 -1.10 -2.36
N LEU A 49 -10.39 -0.10 -2.57
CA LEU A 49 -11.16 0.07 -3.81
C LEU A 49 -10.38 0.80 -4.91
N SER A 50 -9.29 1.50 -4.58
CA SER A 50 -8.47 2.22 -5.58
C SER A 50 -7.95 1.37 -6.74
N PRO A 51 -7.62 0.06 -6.59
CA PRO A 51 -7.22 -0.77 -7.72
C PRO A 51 -8.34 -0.96 -8.76
N LEU A 52 -9.62 -0.83 -8.35
CA LEU A 52 -10.75 -0.91 -9.29
C LEU A 52 -10.73 0.24 -10.31
N LEU A 53 -10.23 1.42 -9.92
CA LEU A 53 -10.05 2.56 -10.84
C LEU A 53 -8.96 2.26 -11.90
N LEU A 54 -8.06 1.32 -11.63
CA LEU A 54 -6.96 0.93 -12.50
C LEU A 54 -7.28 -0.31 -13.35
N ILE A 55 -8.51 -0.84 -13.30
CA ILE A 55 -8.91 -2.00 -14.12
C ILE A 55 -8.68 -1.77 -15.61
N TRP A 56 -8.81 -0.53 -16.09
CA TRP A 56 -8.57 -0.20 -17.50
C TRP A 56 -7.12 -0.41 -17.95
N LEU A 57 -6.17 -0.47 -17.00
CA LEU A 57 -4.76 -0.74 -17.27
C LEU A 57 -4.46 -2.25 -17.42
N LEU A 58 -5.38 -3.14 -17.01
CA LEU A 58 -5.20 -4.57 -17.18
C LEU A 58 -5.46 -4.96 -18.66
N PRO A 59 -4.62 -5.84 -19.25
CA PRO A 59 -4.86 -6.35 -20.60
C PRO A 59 -6.18 -7.11 -20.63
N LYS A 60 -7.05 -6.77 -21.59
CA LYS A 60 -8.42 -7.28 -21.66
C LYS A 60 -8.48 -8.73 -22.14
N ASP A 61 -7.45 -9.16 -22.88
CA ASP A 61 -7.39 -10.47 -23.51
C ASP A 61 -6.00 -11.12 -23.43
N GLN A 62 -5.98 -12.47 -23.43
CA GLN A 62 -4.72 -13.23 -23.48
C GLN A 62 -3.91 -12.96 -24.76
N ALA A 63 -4.56 -12.56 -25.85
CA ALA A 63 -3.89 -12.15 -27.09
C ALA A 63 -3.15 -10.82 -26.93
N GLU A 64 -3.69 -9.89 -26.14
CA GLU A 64 -3.09 -8.59 -25.82
C GLU A 64 -1.91 -8.75 -24.86
N ALA A 65 -2.07 -9.62 -23.84
CA ALA A 65 -0.98 -10.00 -22.95
C ALA A 65 0.21 -10.62 -23.72
N ARG A 66 -0.06 -11.51 -24.69
CA ARG A 66 0.99 -12.09 -25.56
C ARG A 66 1.60 -11.08 -26.53
N LYS A 67 0.84 -10.07 -26.97
CA LYS A 67 1.36 -8.96 -27.79
C LYS A 67 2.30 -8.06 -26.97
N MET A 68 1.94 -7.69 -25.75
CA MET A 68 2.83 -6.96 -24.83
C MET A 68 4.11 -7.77 -24.51
N GLN A 69 3.98 -9.08 -24.32
CA GLN A 69 5.15 -9.94 -24.07
C GLN A 69 6.09 -10.04 -25.29
N LYS A 70 5.54 -9.99 -26.51
CA LYS A 70 6.28 -10.06 -27.77
C LYS A 70 6.80 -8.70 -28.26
N SER A 71 6.12 -7.60 -27.97
CA SER A 71 6.54 -6.26 -28.41
C SER A 71 7.79 -5.79 -27.67
N GLY A 72 8.08 -6.35 -26.49
CA GLY A 72 9.30 -6.04 -25.75
C GLY A 72 9.44 -4.56 -25.42
N GLU A 73 8.33 -3.80 -25.46
CA GLU A 73 8.32 -2.38 -25.15
C GLU A 73 8.56 -2.20 -23.66
N SER A 74 9.84 -2.09 -23.29
CA SER A 74 10.24 -1.72 -21.95
C SER A 74 10.09 -0.20 -21.82
N SER A 75 9.06 0.23 -21.10
CA SER A 75 8.98 1.61 -20.64
C SER A 75 10.02 1.79 -19.53
N PHE A 76 11.20 2.32 -19.89
CA PHE A 76 12.27 2.62 -18.94
C PHE A 76 11.76 3.50 -17.78
N LEU A 77 10.88 4.46 -18.09
CA LEU A 77 10.26 5.33 -17.10
C LEU A 77 9.31 4.56 -16.17
N GLY A 78 8.49 3.66 -16.72
CA GLY A 78 7.59 2.81 -15.92
C GLY A 78 8.36 1.86 -15.00
N GLY A 79 9.44 1.26 -15.52
CA GLY A 79 10.34 0.41 -14.74
C GLY A 79 11.06 1.16 -13.64
N PHE A 80 11.59 2.36 -13.93
CA PHE A 80 12.25 3.21 -12.94
C PHE A 80 11.29 3.70 -11.85
N MET A 81 10.11 4.22 -12.23
CA MET A 81 9.09 4.64 -11.27
C MET A 81 8.66 3.49 -10.35
N PHE A 82 8.47 2.30 -10.92
CA PHE A 82 8.14 1.11 -10.16
C PHE A 82 9.24 0.74 -9.17
N LEU A 83 10.50 0.67 -9.63
CA LEU A 83 11.66 0.37 -8.79
C LEU A 83 11.85 1.41 -7.69
N PHE A 84 11.69 2.70 -8.02
CA PHE A 84 11.80 3.80 -7.07
C PHE A 84 10.74 3.69 -5.98
N VAL A 85 9.47 3.51 -6.34
CA VAL A 85 8.38 3.34 -5.37
C VAL A 85 8.62 2.12 -4.49
N LEU A 86 9.06 1.01 -5.07
CA LEU A 86 9.32 -0.24 -4.35
C LEU A 86 10.48 -0.10 -3.34
N VAL A 87 11.58 0.53 -3.74
CA VAL A 87 12.73 0.76 -2.85
C VAL A 87 12.37 1.80 -1.78
N ALA A 88 11.68 2.88 -2.16
CA ALA A 88 11.24 3.90 -1.23
C ALA A 88 10.27 3.33 -0.19
N SER A 89 9.31 2.48 -0.59
CA SER A 89 8.38 1.84 0.36
C SER A 89 9.12 0.90 1.33
N LEU A 90 10.11 0.14 0.84
CA LEU A 90 10.90 -0.73 1.71
C LEU A 90 11.75 0.07 2.71
N LEU A 91 12.36 1.17 2.27
CA LEU A 91 13.12 2.05 3.16
C LEU A 91 12.22 2.72 4.19
N TRP A 92 11.03 3.17 3.79
CA TRP A 92 10.04 3.75 4.70
C TRP A 92 9.61 2.73 5.77
N SER A 93 9.30 1.50 5.37
CA SER A 93 8.97 0.40 6.28
C SER A 93 10.06 0.13 7.32
N ILE A 94 11.32 0.14 6.89
CA ILE A 94 12.47 -0.02 7.79
C ILE A 94 12.56 1.14 8.79
N ILE A 95 12.33 2.38 8.34
CA ILE A 95 12.36 3.56 9.20
C ILE A 95 11.25 3.49 10.25
N GLU A 96 10.01 3.18 9.85
CA GLU A 96 8.90 3.03 10.79
C GLU A 96 9.14 1.89 11.77
N SER A 97 9.63 0.74 11.29
CA SER A 97 9.98 -0.40 12.16
C SER A 97 11.02 -0.02 13.22
N ILE A 98 12.01 0.80 12.86
CA ILE A 98 13.01 1.29 13.82
C ILE A 98 12.37 2.29 14.78
N TRP A 99 11.52 3.22 14.28
CA TRP A 99 10.86 4.21 15.11
C TRP A 99 9.98 3.56 16.18
N GLU A 100 9.20 2.54 15.79
CA GLU A 100 8.33 1.77 16.69
C GLU A 100 9.13 1.07 17.81
N ILE A 101 10.35 0.62 17.53
CA ILE A 101 11.21 -0.03 18.55
C ILE A 101 11.72 0.99 19.60
N TYR A 102 11.87 2.26 19.21
CA TYR A 102 12.38 3.32 20.08
C TYR A 102 11.29 4.20 20.71
N ALA A 103 10.06 4.16 20.21
CA ALA A 103 8.89 4.86 20.73
C ALA A 103 8.25 4.09 21.90
#